data_AF-A0A923XBY3-F1
#
_entry.id   AF-A0A923XBY3-F1
#
_cell.length_a   1.000
_cell.length_b   1.000
_cell.length_c   1.000
_cell.angle_alpha   90.00
_cell.angle_beta   90.00
_cell.angle_gamma   90.00
#
_symmetry.space_group_name_H-M   'P 1'
#
loop_
_entity.id
_entity.type
_entity.pdbx_description
1 polymer ?
#
loop_
_entity_poly.entity_id
_entity_poly.type
_entity_poly.pdbx_seq_one_letter_code
_entity_poly.pdbx_strand_id
1 'polypeptide(L)'
;MKSKKILFAILTAASVAAATPSEQIKIFDQRYQLNSPNQKLVDNFGDGNENLYGVRNFRMVLRGILYRGGANNSYNKYEKRNNQNPLPTRGLNNLCQQDFKSAVYLYNTNYSTAPKTVQCVTAENKNNELSYLQMDGLDQKNTEAFLEMIYKAIKGQIPSPIYMHCWNGWHASGLVSTLALKQFCDFDTDQALNYWIQNTDGNSEGYSFIKNRIQTFKPLSQFQITDEEKAQICLKN
;
A
#
# COMPACT_ATOMS: atom_id res chain seq x y z
N MET A 1 27.12 -61.05 10.21
CA MET A 1 26.13 -59.96 10.14
C MET A 1 26.81 -58.63 10.47
N LYS A 2 27.09 -57.77 9.47
CA LYS A 2 27.63 -56.43 9.68
C LYS A 2 26.49 -55.41 9.59
N SER A 3 26.21 -54.71 10.68
CA SER A 3 25.20 -53.65 10.75
C SER A 3 25.75 -52.37 10.12
N LYS A 4 25.14 -51.91 9.02
CA LYS A 4 25.39 -50.59 8.41
C LYS A 4 24.56 -49.56 9.16
N LYS A 5 25.20 -48.68 9.93
CA LYS A 5 24.59 -47.45 10.43
C LYS A 5 24.44 -46.47 9.27
N ILE A 6 23.20 -46.20 8.86
CA ILE A 6 22.87 -45.12 7.93
C ILE A 6 22.77 -43.85 8.77
N LEU A 7 23.67 -42.90 8.52
CA LEU A 7 23.63 -41.57 9.10
C LEU A 7 22.66 -40.73 8.27
N PHE A 8 21.52 -40.34 8.85
CA PHE A 8 20.65 -39.34 8.24
C PHE A 8 21.27 -37.95 8.48
N ALA A 9 21.75 -37.32 7.42
CA ALA A 9 22.09 -35.91 7.44
C ALA A 9 20.80 -35.09 7.47
N ILE A 10 20.53 -34.43 8.59
CA ILE A 10 19.46 -33.44 8.70
C ILE A 10 19.96 -32.19 7.99
N LEU A 11 19.44 -31.91 6.79
CA LEU A 11 19.56 -30.58 6.18
C LEU A 11 18.69 -29.62 7.00
N THR A 12 19.31 -28.76 7.79
CA THR A 12 18.65 -27.58 8.33
C THR A 12 18.48 -26.58 7.20
N ALA A 13 17.24 -26.37 6.75
CA ALA A 13 16.91 -25.24 5.91
C ALA A 13 17.19 -23.96 6.71
N ALA A 14 18.17 -23.17 6.28
CA ALA A 14 18.41 -21.85 6.84
C ALA A 14 17.15 -21.00 6.59
N SER A 15 16.43 -20.64 7.65
CA SER A 15 15.38 -19.64 7.54
C SER A 15 16.04 -18.30 7.21
N VAL A 16 15.68 -17.74 6.05
CA VAL A 16 16.07 -16.36 5.74
C VAL A 16 15.30 -15.49 6.73
N ALA A 17 16.00 -14.86 7.66
CA ALA A 17 15.40 -13.92 8.59
C ALA A 17 14.68 -12.82 7.79
N ALA A 18 13.45 -12.48 8.19
CA ALA A 18 12.74 -11.37 7.58
C ALA A 18 13.52 -10.07 7.81
N ALA A 19 13.60 -9.22 6.78
CA ALA A 19 14.24 -7.91 6.89
C ALA A 19 13.59 -7.11 8.03
N THR A 20 14.41 -6.40 8.80
CA THR A 20 13.90 -5.47 9.81
C THR A 20 13.10 -4.34 9.13
N PRO A 21 12.15 -3.68 9.83
CA PRO A 21 11.41 -2.56 9.26
C PRO A 21 12.31 -1.47 8.64
N SER A 22 13.44 -1.17 9.27
CA SER A 22 14.44 -0.21 8.76
C SER A 22 15.11 -0.65 7.45
N GLU A 23 15.45 -1.93 7.33
CA GLU A 23 16.02 -2.48 6.08
C GLU A 23 14.97 -2.48 4.95
N GLN A 24 13.73 -2.84 5.28
CA GLN A 24 12.64 -2.83 4.31
C GLN A 24 12.37 -1.42 3.78
N ILE A 25 12.36 -0.41 4.66
CA ILE A 25 12.24 1.01 4.27
C ILE A 25 13.33 1.39 3.26
N LYS A 26 14.59 1.02 3.51
CA LYS A 26 15.73 1.31 2.60
C LYS A 26 15.57 0.64 1.24
N ILE A 27 15.17 -0.63 1.21
CA ILE A 27 14.96 -1.38 -0.04
C ILE A 27 13.94 -0.66 -0.92
N PHE A 28 12.80 -0.28 -0.33
CA PHE A 28 11.71 0.35 -1.08
C PHE A 28 12.01 1.80 -1.48
N ASP A 29 12.74 2.55 -0.65
CA ASP A 29 13.22 3.89 -0.99
C ASP A 29 14.16 3.85 -2.20
N GLN A 30 15.12 2.92 -2.21
CA GLN A 30 16.04 2.72 -3.33
C GLN A 30 15.33 2.23 -4.60
N ARG A 31 14.31 1.38 -4.45
CA ARG A 31 13.54 0.80 -5.56
C ARG A 31 12.73 1.86 -6.31
N TYR A 32 12.11 2.80 -5.59
CA TYR A 32 11.16 3.74 -6.18
C TYR A 32 11.64 5.20 -6.24
N GLN A 33 12.58 5.60 -5.39
CA GLN A 33 13.25 6.91 -5.41
C GLN A 33 12.26 8.10 -5.48
N LEU A 34 11.14 7.99 -4.75
CA LEU A 34 10.13 9.04 -4.64
C LEU A 34 10.45 9.94 -3.45
N ASN A 35 10.53 11.25 -3.69
CA ASN A 35 10.93 12.21 -2.65
C ASN A 35 9.75 12.96 -2.01
N SER A 36 8.55 12.82 -2.59
CA SER A 36 7.34 13.54 -2.15
C SER A 36 6.12 12.63 -2.24
N PRO A 37 5.16 12.73 -1.30
CA PRO A 37 3.94 11.95 -1.36
C PRO A 37 3.02 12.35 -2.52
N ASN A 38 3.30 13.46 -3.21
CA ASN A 38 2.60 13.93 -4.40
C ASN A 38 3.08 13.26 -5.70
N GLN A 39 4.28 12.68 -5.70
CA GLN A 39 4.94 12.18 -6.90
C GLN A 39 4.31 10.85 -7.38
N LYS A 40 3.94 10.80 -8.66
CA LYS A 40 3.46 9.59 -9.35
C LYS A 40 4.65 8.76 -9.81
N LEU A 41 4.67 7.48 -9.46
CA LEU A 41 5.53 6.48 -10.13
C LEU A 41 4.80 5.81 -11.30
N VAL A 42 3.49 5.60 -11.14
CA VAL A 42 2.59 5.15 -12.21
C VAL A 42 1.50 6.19 -12.38
N ASP A 43 1.29 6.60 -13.62
CA ASP A 43 0.38 7.68 -13.97
C ASP A 43 -1.10 7.25 -13.94
N ASN A 44 -2.00 8.14 -14.39
CA ASN A 44 -3.43 7.85 -14.43
C ASN A 44 -3.83 6.83 -15.49
N PHE A 45 -2.96 6.48 -16.43
CA PHE A 45 -3.23 5.52 -17.50
C PHE A 45 -2.58 4.16 -17.20
N GLY A 46 -1.82 4.07 -16.10
CA GLY A 46 -1.11 2.87 -15.70
C GLY A 46 0.28 2.75 -16.32
N ASP A 47 0.80 3.85 -16.89
CA ASP A 47 2.11 3.95 -17.50
C ASP A 47 3.16 4.50 -16.51
N GLY A 48 4.43 4.23 -16.75
CA GLY A 48 5.56 4.77 -15.97
C GLY A 48 6.46 3.71 -15.32
N ASN A 49 5.86 2.65 -14.74
CA ASN A 49 6.62 1.51 -14.19
C ASN A 49 5.93 0.19 -14.54
N GLU A 50 6.49 -0.54 -15.51
CA GLU A 50 5.95 -1.81 -16.02
C GLU A 50 5.88 -2.91 -14.96
N ASN A 51 6.79 -2.90 -13.97
CA ASN A 51 6.75 -3.87 -12.87
C ASN A 51 5.57 -3.66 -11.92
N LEU A 52 4.90 -2.51 -12.02
CA LEU A 52 3.67 -2.18 -11.28
C LEU A 52 2.43 -2.22 -12.19
N TYR A 53 2.55 -2.63 -13.45
CA TYR A 53 1.45 -2.59 -14.40
C TYR A 53 0.21 -3.31 -13.86
N GLY A 54 -0.97 -2.68 -14.01
CA GLY A 54 -2.23 -3.13 -13.41
C GLY A 54 -2.68 -2.25 -12.25
N VAL A 55 -1.78 -1.45 -11.67
CA VAL A 55 -2.14 -0.28 -10.84
C VAL A 55 -2.16 1.00 -11.69
N ARG A 56 -2.72 2.08 -11.14
CA ARG A 56 -2.65 3.45 -11.70
C ARG A 56 -2.57 4.46 -10.57
N ASN A 57 -2.18 5.70 -10.87
CA ASN A 57 -2.07 6.79 -9.90
C ASN A 57 -1.20 6.41 -8.67
N PHE A 58 -0.18 5.57 -8.86
CA PHE A 58 0.61 4.99 -7.78
C PHE A 58 1.51 6.04 -7.13
N ARG A 59 1.48 6.11 -5.80
CA ARG A 59 2.35 6.99 -4.99
C ARG A 59 2.82 6.29 -3.73
N MET A 60 3.99 6.68 -3.26
CA MET A 60 4.47 6.38 -1.92
C MET A 60 3.90 7.41 -0.95
N VAL A 61 3.28 6.97 0.13
CA VAL A 61 2.70 7.84 1.17
C VAL A 61 3.63 7.85 2.38
N LEU A 62 3.96 6.66 2.87
CA LEU A 62 4.92 6.42 3.95
C LEU A 62 5.98 5.47 3.40
N ARG A 63 7.25 5.89 3.40
CA ARG A 63 8.38 5.16 2.82
C ARG A 63 8.42 3.73 3.35
N GLY A 64 8.37 2.75 2.43
CA GLY A 64 8.39 1.32 2.77
C GLY A 64 7.16 0.78 3.49
N ILE A 65 6.22 1.62 3.92
CA ILE A 65 5.06 1.23 4.75
C ILE A 65 3.76 1.29 3.95
N LEU A 66 3.41 2.46 3.41
CA LEU A 66 2.12 2.72 2.82
C LEU A 66 2.25 3.33 1.42
N TYR A 67 1.56 2.71 0.48
CA TYR A 67 1.41 3.16 -0.89
C TYR A 67 -0.07 3.29 -1.23
N ARG A 68 -0.38 4.22 -2.14
CA ARG A 68 -1.73 4.41 -2.64
C ARG A 68 -1.80 4.38 -4.14
N GLY A 69 -3.00 4.12 -4.65
CA GLY A 69 -3.32 4.33 -6.05
C GLY A 69 -4.71 3.82 -6.40
N GLY A 70 -4.90 3.50 -7.67
CA GLY A 70 -6.10 2.95 -8.26
C GLY A 70 -5.88 1.60 -8.92
N ALA A 71 -6.94 1.05 -9.51
CA ALA A 71 -6.89 -0.15 -10.32
C ALA A 71 -6.88 0.22 -11.82
N ASN A 72 -5.88 -0.24 -12.56
CA ASN A 72 -5.82 -0.02 -14.00
C ASN A 72 -6.74 -1.00 -14.74
N ASN A 73 -8.03 -0.66 -14.75
CA ASN A 73 -9.10 -1.44 -15.35
C ASN A 73 -9.51 -0.88 -16.72
N SER A 74 -9.82 0.42 -16.76
CA SER A 74 -10.35 1.10 -17.95
C SER A 74 -9.28 1.39 -19.00
N TYR A 75 -8.01 1.56 -18.59
CA TYR A 75 -6.87 1.80 -19.47
C TYR A 75 -5.96 0.57 -19.62
N ASN A 76 -6.41 -0.59 -19.15
CA ASN A 76 -5.64 -1.83 -19.30
C ASN A 76 -5.56 -2.23 -20.77
N LYS A 77 -4.33 -2.36 -21.29
CA LYS A 77 -3.98 -2.76 -22.66
C LYS A 77 -4.28 -4.25 -22.95
N TYR A 78 -4.30 -5.11 -21.94
CA TYR A 78 -4.41 -6.57 -22.11
C TYR A 78 -5.75 -7.14 -21.63
N GLU A 79 -6.34 -6.54 -20.61
CA GLU A 79 -7.58 -7.02 -19.99
C GLU A 79 -8.44 -5.83 -19.57
N LYS A 80 -8.93 -5.08 -20.56
CA LYS A 80 -9.78 -3.91 -20.33
C LYS A 80 -11.11 -4.34 -19.71
N ARG A 81 -11.48 -3.67 -18.62
CA ARG A 81 -12.73 -3.94 -17.89
C ARG A 81 -13.31 -2.67 -17.30
N ASN A 82 -14.54 -2.77 -16.78
CA ASN A 82 -15.19 -1.64 -16.14
C ASN A 82 -14.30 -1.10 -14.99
N ASN A 83 -14.19 0.23 -14.89
CA ASN A 83 -13.36 0.89 -13.88
C ASN A 83 -13.81 0.56 -12.44
N GLN A 84 -15.09 0.28 -12.24
CA GLN A 84 -15.71 -0.08 -10.97
C GLN A 84 -15.46 -1.55 -10.59
N ASN A 85 -14.19 -1.94 -10.64
CA ASN A 85 -13.73 -3.27 -10.28
C ASN A 85 -12.54 -3.17 -9.32
N PRO A 86 -12.25 -4.25 -8.57
CA PRO A 86 -11.02 -4.38 -7.76
C PRO A 86 -9.75 -4.27 -8.62
N LEU A 87 -8.57 -4.61 -8.10
CA LEU A 87 -7.34 -4.74 -8.90
C LEU A 87 -7.45 -5.91 -9.88
N PRO A 88 -6.83 -5.82 -11.08
CA PRO A 88 -6.75 -6.97 -11.98
C PRO A 88 -5.78 -7.98 -11.39
N THR A 89 -5.98 -9.27 -11.66
CA THR A 89 -5.09 -10.33 -11.13
C THR A 89 -3.63 -10.08 -11.47
N ARG A 90 -3.36 -9.59 -12.69
CA ARG A 90 -2.00 -9.17 -13.08
C ARG A 90 -1.44 -8.07 -12.18
N GLY A 91 -2.26 -7.09 -11.79
CA GLY A 91 -1.85 -6.02 -10.87
C GLY A 91 -1.51 -6.56 -9.48
N LEU A 92 -2.28 -7.54 -8.97
CA LEU A 92 -1.97 -8.21 -7.70
C LEU A 92 -0.65 -9.00 -7.79
N ASN A 93 -0.45 -9.76 -8.87
CA ASN A 93 0.78 -10.51 -9.09
C ASN A 93 2.00 -9.59 -9.19
N ASN A 94 1.88 -8.48 -9.91
CA ASN A 94 2.94 -7.49 -10.06
C ASN A 94 3.28 -6.84 -8.70
N LEU A 95 2.28 -6.45 -7.91
CA LEU A 95 2.52 -5.98 -6.53
C LEU A 95 3.24 -7.04 -5.69
N CYS A 96 2.79 -8.29 -5.75
CA CYS A 96 3.43 -9.41 -5.04
C CYS A 96 4.91 -9.56 -5.46
N GLN A 97 5.21 -9.52 -6.76
CA GLN A 97 6.58 -9.63 -7.29
C GLN A 97 7.46 -8.46 -6.85
N GLN A 98 6.86 -7.30 -6.58
CA GLN A 98 7.48 -6.13 -5.99
C GLN A 98 7.48 -6.16 -4.44
N ASP A 99 7.40 -7.35 -3.83
CA ASP A 99 7.46 -7.59 -2.38
C ASP A 99 6.33 -6.98 -1.53
N PHE A 100 5.24 -6.49 -2.14
CA PHE A 100 4.07 -6.08 -1.35
C PHE A 100 3.48 -7.28 -0.61
N LYS A 101 3.05 -7.02 0.63
CA LYS A 101 2.51 -8.05 1.53
C LYS A 101 1.01 -7.98 1.66
N SER A 102 0.44 -6.80 1.49
CA SER A 102 -1.00 -6.62 1.47
C SER A 102 -1.43 -5.58 0.45
N ALA A 103 -2.56 -5.85 -0.19
CA ALA A 103 -3.34 -4.84 -0.89
C ALA A 103 -4.70 -4.70 -0.20
N VAL A 104 -5.24 -3.48 -0.14
CA VAL A 104 -6.55 -3.21 0.45
C VAL A 104 -7.41 -2.49 -0.57
N TYR A 105 -8.52 -3.12 -0.95
CA TYR A 105 -9.52 -2.50 -1.80
C TYR A 105 -10.49 -1.68 -0.97
N LEU A 106 -10.54 -0.39 -1.25
CA LEU A 106 -11.27 0.59 -0.44
C LEU A 106 -12.74 0.76 -0.80
N TYR A 107 -13.26 -0.12 -1.68
CA TYR A 107 -14.67 -0.27 -2.00
C TYR A 107 -15.06 -1.74 -1.89
N ASN A 108 -16.35 -2.03 -1.89
CA ASN A 108 -16.86 -3.41 -1.84
C ASN A 108 -17.23 -3.96 -3.23
N THR A 109 -17.46 -3.10 -4.22
CA THR A 109 -18.00 -3.45 -5.53
C THR A 109 -17.15 -4.51 -6.22
N ASN A 110 -17.78 -5.65 -6.51
CA ASN A 110 -17.20 -6.83 -7.18
C ASN A 110 -16.06 -7.52 -6.43
N TYR A 111 -15.79 -7.16 -5.17
CA TYR A 111 -14.71 -7.78 -4.40
C TYR A 111 -14.91 -9.28 -4.18
N SER A 112 -16.15 -9.76 -4.08
CA SER A 112 -16.45 -11.19 -3.93
C SER A 112 -15.84 -12.07 -5.03
N THR A 113 -15.65 -11.51 -6.23
CA THR A 113 -15.06 -12.19 -7.39
C THR A 113 -13.54 -12.09 -7.48
N ALA A 114 -12.92 -11.24 -6.65
CA ALA A 114 -11.47 -11.06 -6.65
C ALA A 114 -10.75 -12.17 -5.85
N PRO A 115 -9.52 -12.54 -6.26
CA PRO A 115 -8.63 -13.36 -5.43
C PRO A 115 -8.49 -12.79 -4.02
N LYS A 116 -8.32 -13.65 -3.02
CA LYS A 116 -8.05 -13.20 -1.63
C LYS A 116 -6.57 -13.22 -1.29
N THR A 117 -5.80 -13.99 -2.04
CA THR A 117 -4.35 -14.07 -1.96
C THR A 117 -3.79 -14.29 -3.36
N VAL A 118 -2.54 -13.90 -3.56
CA VAL A 118 -1.73 -14.32 -4.71
C VAL A 118 -0.34 -14.73 -4.23
N GLN A 119 0.23 -15.74 -4.85
CA GLN A 119 1.59 -16.20 -4.60
C GLN A 119 2.47 -15.89 -5.80
N CYS A 120 3.73 -15.55 -5.55
CA CYS A 120 4.67 -15.18 -6.59
C CYS A 120 6.12 -15.45 -6.18
N VAL A 121 7.02 -15.36 -7.15
CA VAL A 121 8.46 -15.28 -6.93
C VAL A 121 8.90 -13.85 -7.20
N THR A 122 9.60 -13.24 -6.25
CA THR A 122 10.05 -11.85 -6.33
C THR A 122 11.26 -11.71 -7.26
N ALA A 123 11.63 -10.48 -7.61
CA ALA A 123 12.84 -10.23 -8.42
C ALA A 123 14.13 -10.77 -7.75
N GLU A 124 14.12 -10.98 -6.43
CA GLU A 124 15.23 -11.55 -5.66
C GLU A 124 15.14 -13.09 -5.53
N ASN A 125 14.30 -13.75 -6.33
CA ASN A 125 14.04 -15.20 -6.29
C ASN A 125 13.53 -15.71 -4.93
N LYS A 126 12.76 -14.87 -4.21
CA LYS A 126 12.13 -15.26 -2.94
C LYS A 126 10.65 -15.56 -3.18
N ASN A 127 10.14 -16.61 -2.53
CA ASN A 127 8.70 -16.84 -2.49
C ASN A 127 8.04 -15.71 -1.70
N ASN A 128 6.97 -15.15 -2.24
CA ASN A 128 6.16 -14.15 -1.58
C ASN A 128 4.67 -14.49 -1.72
N GLU A 129 3.89 -14.01 -0.76
CA GLU A 129 2.45 -14.05 -0.79
C GLU A 129 1.92 -12.65 -0.47
N LEU A 130 0.91 -12.22 -1.23
CA LEU A 130 0.20 -10.98 -0.99
C LEU A 130 -1.23 -11.31 -0.57
N SER A 131 -1.63 -10.82 0.60
CA SER A 131 -3.03 -10.85 1.05
C SER A 131 -3.80 -9.69 0.41
N TYR A 132 -4.91 -10.01 -0.25
CA TYR A 132 -5.83 -9.01 -0.76
C TYR A 132 -7.01 -8.89 0.19
N LEU A 133 -7.20 -7.70 0.75
CA LEU A 133 -8.19 -7.39 1.78
C LEU A 133 -9.20 -6.38 1.24
N GLN A 134 -10.33 -6.24 1.94
CA GLN A 134 -11.34 -5.23 1.63
C GLN A 134 -11.80 -4.56 2.92
N MET A 135 -11.84 -3.23 2.87
CA MET A 135 -12.35 -2.38 3.94
C MET A 135 -12.78 -1.06 3.30
N ASP A 136 -14.01 -0.59 3.51
CA ASP A 136 -14.49 0.63 2.83
C ASP A 136 -13.78 1.88 3.37
N GLY A 137 -13.05 2.59 2.51
CA GLY A 137 -12.29 3.79 2.88
C GLY A 137 -13.15 5.03 3.13
N LEU A 138 -14.37 5.07 2.59
CA LEU A 138 -15.30 6.18 2.76
C LEU A 138 -16.20 6.01 3.99
N ASP A 139 -16.33 4.79 4.52
CA ASP A 139 -16.96 4.57 5.83
C ASP A 139 -16.06 5.07 6.96
N GLN A 140 -16.55 6.04 7.72
CA GLN A 140 -15.83 6.61 8.84
C GLN A 140 -15.53 5.59 9.95
N LYS A 141 -16.37 4.56 10.12
CA LYS A 141 -16.19 3.51 11.13
C LYS A 141 -14.90 2.72 10.93
N ASN A 142 -14.39 2.68 9.70
CA ASN A 142 -13.16 1.98 9.36
C ASN A 142 -11.89 2.83 9.59
N THR A 143 -12.01 4.12 9.92
CA THR A 143 -10.86 5.03 10.06
C THR A 143 -9.84 4.49 11.06
N GLU A 144 -10.30 4.05 12.23
CA GLU A 144 -9.43 3.49 13.26
C GLU A 144 -8.73 2.22 12.77
N ALA A 145 -9.45 1.32 12.10
CA ALA A 145 -8.90 0.06 11.60
C ALA A 145 -7.80 0.27 10.53
N PHE A 146 -7.95 1.25 9.63
CA PHE A 146 -6.90 1.59 8.67
C PHE A 146 -5.65 2.12 9.37
N LEU A 147 -5.82 3.04 10.32
CA LEU A 147 -4.70 3.63 11.06
C LEU A 147 -4.02 2.59 11.96
N GLU A 148 -4.77 1.68 12.56
CA GLU A 148 -4.23 0.55 13.32
C GLU A 148 -3.39 -0.37 12.42
N MET A 149 -3.88 -0.72 11.22
CA MET A 149 -3.13 -1.55 10.28
C MET A 149 -1.81 -0.89 9.88
N ILE A 150 -1.83 0.42 9.57
CA ILE A 150 -0.62 1.18 9.23
C ILE A 150 0.33 1.26 10.43
N TYR A 151 -0.19 1.55 11.62
CA TYR A 151 0.58 1.58 12.87
C TYR A 151 1.27 0.24 13.14
N LYS A 152 0.53 -0.88 13.01
CA LYS A 152 1.09 -2.23 13.15
C LYS A 152 2.21 -2.50 12.14
N ALA A 153 2.09 -2.00 10.91
CA ALA A 153 3.17 -2.10 9.91
C ALA A 153 4.39 -1.27 10.30
N ILE A 154 4.21 -0.03 10.78
CA ILE A 154 5.30 0.82 11.29
C ILE A 154 6.03 0.12 12.44
N LYS A 155 5.27 -0.48 13.37
CA LYS A 155 5.82 -1.22 14.52
C LYS A 155 6.39 -2.60 14.16
N GLY A 156 6.37 -3.01 12.89
CA GLY A 156 6.84 -4.34 12.46
C GLY A 156 5.99 -5.51 12.99
N GLN A 157 4.78 -5.25 13.46
CA GLN A 157 3.84 -6.25 13.98
C GLN A 157 3.09 -6.97 12.87
N ILE A 158 2.95 -6.33 11.70
CA ILE A 158 2.49 -6.98 10.47
C ILE A 158 3.48 -6.70 9.34
N PRO A 159 3.55 -7.56 8.31
CA PRO A 159 4.43 -7.34 7.17
C PRO A 159 4.04 -6.10 6.38
N SER A 160 5.05 -5.34 5.95
CA SER A 160 4.92 -4.18 5.05
C SER A 160 5.56 -4.52 3.68
N PRO A 161 5.34 -3.74 2.60
CA PRO A 161 4.43 -2.61 2.50
C PRO A 161 2.97 -3.00 2.19
N ILE A 162 2.09 -2.02 2.41
CA ILE A 162 0.65 -2.07 2.15
C ILE A 162 0.32 -1.18 0.96
N TYR A 163 -0.44 -1.70 0.00
CA TYR A 163 -1.02 -0.94 -1.11
C TYR A 163 -2.52 -0.71 -0.90
N MET A 164 -2.94 0.51 -0.60
CA MET A 164 -4.37 0.85 -0.41
C MET A 164 -4.91 1.55 -1.65
N HIS A 165 -5.98 1.00 -2.25
CA HIS A 165 -6.45 1.49 -3.54
C HIS A 165 -7.97 1.62 -3.66
N CYS A 166 -8.39 2.55 -4.52
CA CYS A 166 -9.76 2.64 -4.99
C CYS A 166 -9.80 2.44 -6.51
N TRP A 167 -10.82 2.92 -7.23
CA TRP A 167 -10.89 2.76 -8.68
C TRP A 167 -9.86 3.62 -9.42
N ASN A 168 -9.92 4.94 -9.24
CA ASN A 168 -9.01 5.89 -9.92
C ASN A 168 -7.77 6.22 -9.11
N GLY A 169 -7.81 5.93 -7.81
CA GLY A 169 -6.76 6.27 -6.87
C GLY A 169 -6.83 7.68 -6.29
N TRP A 170 -7.98 8.36 -6.37
CA TRP A 170 -8.14 9.74 -5.91
C TRP A 170 -8.92 9.87 -4.59
N HIS A 171 -10.12 9.28 -4.53
CA HIS A 171 -11.08 9.60 -3.47
C HIS A 171 -10.81 8.82 -2.18
N ALA A 172 -11.19 7.54 -2.12
CA ALA A 172 -11.03 6.74 -0.90
C ALA A 172 -9.56 6.52 -0.53
N SER A 173 -8.70 6.15 -1.49
CA SER A 173 -7.27 5.97 -1.22
C SER A 173 -6.57 7.28 -0.91
N GLY A 174 -7.00 8.39 -1.53
CA GLY A 174 -6.49 9.71 -1.16
C GLY A 174 -6.90 10.11 0.25
N LEU A 175 -8.14 9.88 0.66
CA LEU A 175 -8.60 10.15 2.01
C LEU A 175 -7.79 9.36 3.04
N VAL A 176 -7.72 8.03 2.91
CA VAL A 176 -6.97 7.19 3.85
C VAL A 176 -5.51 7.62 3.95
N SER A 177 -4.87 7.93 2.82
CA SER A 177 -3.49 8.44 2.80
C SER A 177 -3.34 9.78 3.50
N THR A 178 -4.32 10.67 3.31
CA THR A 178 -4.33 11.99 3.95
C THR A 178 -4.45 11.86 5.47
N LEU A 179 -5.34 10.98 5.95
CA LEU A 179 -5.48 10.72 7.39
C LEU A 179 -4.21 10.09 7.97
N ALA A 180 -3.57 9.18 7.24
CA ALA A 180 -2.28 8.61 7.64
C ALA A 180 -1.17 9.68 7.75
N LEU A 181 -1.09 10.61 6.79
CA LEU A 181 -0.14 11.72 6.83
C LEU A 181 -0.39 12.66 8.03
N LYS A 182 -1.66 12.94 8.36
CA LYS A 182 -2.02 13.69 9.57
C LYS A 182 -1.67 12.93 10.85
N GLN A 183 -1.89 11.62 10.86
CA GLN A 183 -1.64 10.77 12.04
C GLN A 183 -0.15 10.59 12.34
N PHE A 184 0.68 10.38 11.30
CA PHE A 184 2.05 9.90 11.46
C PHE A 184 3.13 10.88 10.98
N CYS A 185 2.80 11.88 10.17
CA CYS A 185 3.77 12.79 9.55
C CYS A 185 3.46 14.27 9.82
N ASP A 186 2.71 14.57 10.89
CA ASP A 186 2.41 15.92 11.36
C ASP A 186 1.80 16.86 10.32
N PHE A 187 1.10 16.32 9.31
CA PHE A 187 0.37 17.19 8.37
C PHE A 187 -0.68 17.99 9.14
N ASP A 188 -0.57 19.32 9.06
CA ASP A 188 -1.64 20.19 9.50
C ASP A 188 -2.86 20.05 8.58
N THR A 189 -3.93 20.75 8.89
CA THR A 189 -5.18 20.63 8.13
C THR A 189 -5.06 21.19 6.71
N ASP A 190 -4.29 22.26 6.50
CA ASP A 190 -4.14 22.90 5.20
C ASP A 190 -3.24 22.08 4.29
N GLN A 191 -2.12 21.58 4.81
CA GLN A 191 -1.24 20.64 4.13
C GLN A 191 -1.99 19.38 3.71
N ALA A 192 -2.79 18.81 4.61
CA ALA A 192 -3.57 17.61 4.34
C ALA A 192 -4.65 17.83 3.28
N LEU A 193 -5.38 18.94 3.37
CA LEU A 193 -6.40 19.29 2.39
C LEU A 193 -5.78 19.56 1.02
N ASN A 194 -4.68 20.31 0.97
CA ASN A 194 -3.94 20.59 -0.25
C ASN A 194 -3.41 19.29 -0.89
N TYR A 195 -2.80 18.41 -0.09
CA TYR A 195 -2.36 17.10 -0.56
C TYR A 195 -3.49 16.32 -1.21
N TRP A 196 -4.66 16.25 -0.56
CA TRP A 196 -5.78 15.52 -1.12
C TRP A 196 -6.26 16.14 -2.43
N ILE A 197 -6.49 17.46 -2.45
CA ILE A 197 -6.98 18.19 -3.63
C ILE A 197 -6.02 18.01 -4.81
N GLN A 198 -4.72 18.29 -4.63
CA GLN A 198 -3.72 18.19 -5.68
C GLN A 198 -3.66 16.77 -6.28
N ASN A 199 -3.77 15.74 -5.43
CA ASN A 199 -3.69 14.35 -5.87
C ASN A 199 -5.03 13.74 -6.30
N THR A 200 -6.07 14.54 -6.53
CA THR A 200 -7.27 14.12 -7.26
C THR A 200 -7.15 14.35 -8.77
N ASP A 201 -6.06 14.97 -9.23
CA ASP A 201 -5.85 15.34 -10.63
C ASP A 201 -7.08 16.10 -11.22
N GLY A 202 -7.63 17.04 -10.44
CA GLY A 202 -8.81 17.84 -10.83
C GLY A 202 -10.17 17.27 -10.39
N ASN A 203 -10.22 16.04 -9.85
CA ASN A 203 -11.47 15.34 -9.52
C ASN A 203 -11.90 15.54 -8.06
N SER A 204 -11.70 16.74 -7.50
CA SER A 204 -12.04 17.06 -6.10
C SER A 204 -13.43 17.68 -5.91
N GLU A 205 -14.07 18.10 -7.00
CA GLU A 205 -15.39 18.74 -6.98
C GLU A 205 -16.50 17.77 -6.55
N GLY A 206 -17.45 18.24 -5.74
CA GLY A 206 -18.56 17.42 -5.23
C GLY A 206 -18.25 16.54 -4.01
N TYR A 207 -16.99 16.52 -3.53
CA TYR A 207 -16.56 15.67 -2.40
C TYR A 207 -16.38 16.47 -1.10
N SER A 208 -17.34 17.34 -0.75
CA SER A 208 -17.30 18.14 0.48
C SER A 208 -17.19 17.28 1.74
N PHE A 209 -17.81 16.09 1.75
CA PHE A 209 -17.72 15.15 2.88
C PHE A 209 -16.29 14.65 3.12
N ILE A 210 -15.49 14.43 2.06
CA ILE A 210 -14.08 14.04 2.20
C ILE A 210 -13.26 15.20 2.77
N LYS A 211 -13.46 16.42 2.25
CA LYS A 211 -12.82 17.63 2.75
C LYS A 211 -13.14 17.84 4.24
N ASN A 212 -14.40 17.70 4.62
CA ASN A 212 -14.84 17.78 6.00
C ASN A 212 -14.17 16.71 6.88
N ARG A 213 -14.12 15.43 6.43
CA ARG A 213 -13.41 14.36 7.16
C ARG A 213 -11.95 14.70 7.41
N ILE A 214 -11.25 15.29 6.44
CA ILE A 214 -9.85 15.72 6.59
C ILE A 214 -9.74 16.88 7.60
N GLN A 215 -10.62 17.87 7.49
CA GLN A 215 -10.61 19.07 8.32
C GLN A 215 -10.91 18.77 9.80
N THR A 216 -11.84 17.85 10.06
CA THR A 216 -12.27 17.52 11.42
C THR A 216 -11.44 16.41 12.08
N PHE A 217 -10.60 15.71 11.30
CA PHE A 217 -9.80 14.61 11.84
C PHE A 217 -8.73 15.12 12.81
N LYS A 218 -8.64 14.44 13.95
CA LYS A 218 -7.60 14.63 14.96
C LYS A 218 -6.83 13.31 15.10
N PRO A 219 -5.49 13.35 15.18
CA PRO A 219 -4.69 12.14 15.43
C PRO A 219 -5.16 11.38 16.67
N LEU A 220 -5.22 10.07 16.55
CA LEU A 220 -5.62 9.14 17.61
C LEU A 220 -4.43 8.88 18.53
N SER A 221 -4.61 9.09 19.84
CA SER A 221 -3.53 8.99 20.82
C SER A 221 -2.97 7.56 20.96
N GLN A 222 -3.78 6.53 20.71
CA GLN A 222 -3.29 5.13 20.77
C GLN A 222 -2.32 4.76 19.63
N PHE A 223 -2.21 5.57 18.58
CA PHE A 223 -1.35 5.31 17.41
C PHE A 223 -0.23 6.35 17.29
N GLN A 224 0.37 6.74 18.41
CA GLN A 224 1.55 7.59 18.41
C GLN A 224 2.81 6.80 18.04
N ILE A 225 3.66 7.43 17.23
CA ILE A 225 4.97 6.91 16.84
C ILE A 225 6.07 7.83 17.36
N THR A 226 7.30 7.32 17.48
CA THR A 226 8.44 8.13 17.92
C THR A 226 8.90 9.07 16.81
N ASP A 227 9.68 10.10 17.17
CA ASP A 227 10.26 11.01 16.19
C ASP A 227 11.23 10.30 15.24
N GLU A 228 11.94 9.27 15.72
CA GLU A 228 12.82 8.44 14.89
C GLU A 228 12.02 7.63 13.86
N GLU A 229 10.91 7.01 14.27
CA GLU A 229 10.03 6.27 13.36
C GLU A 229 9.46 7.20 12.28
N LYS A 230 8.96 8.38 12.70
CA LYS A 230 8.47 9.42 11.81
C LYS A 230 9.53 9.86 10.80
N ALA A 231 10.75 10.15 11.26
CA ALA A 231 11.86 10.58 10.41
C ALA A 231 12.26 9.51 9.37
N GLN A 232 12.09 8.23 9.70
CA GLN A 232 12.37 7.12 8.77
C GLN A 232 11.30 6.99 7.67
N ILE A 233 10.01 7.12 8.03
CA ILE A 233 8.90 6.80 7.11
C ILE A 233 8.34 8.01 6.37
N CYS A 234 8.45 9.22 6.90
CA CYS A 234 7.85 10.40 6.29
C CYS A 234 8.72 10.96 5.16
N LEU A 235 8.08 11.29 4.05
CA LEU A 235 8.69 11.97 2.91
C LEU A 235 8.74 13.49 3.16
N LYS A 236 9.58 14.20 2.42
CA LYS A 236 9.59 15.67 2.47
C LYS A 236 8.33 16.20 1.79
N ASN A 237 7.70 17.19 2.42
CA ASN A 237 6.52 17.88 1.92
C ASN A 237 6.92 19.12 1.13
#